data_AF-A0A5D3AYU4-F1
#
_entry.id   AF-A0A5D3AYU4-F1
#
_cell.length_a   1.000
_cell.length_b   1.000
_cell.length_c   1.000
_cell.angle_alpha   90.00
_cell.angle_beta   90.00
_cell.angle_gamma   90.00
#
_symmetry.space_group_name_H-M   'P 1'
#
loop_
_entity.id
_entity.type
_entity.pdbx_description
1 polymer ?
#
loop_
_entity_poly.entity_id
_entity_poly.type
_entity_poly.pdbx_seq_one_letter_code
_entity_poly.pdbx_strand_id
1 'polypeptide(L)'
;MPDTTSTAASSSTPRKATKLHHSLLTVVSPSTGGESSWKGGVPLTNSKGKTARVRFSDREPTLLEESCSGPAIRLSFRSDEPDDDEKLIGRVTKSDLEGMSLWPAYRDGFKTATGVETGMLVDGEFVNVYQGDPIMAIDRTHMIDRETYNAAHFDFWKKNDWKKELWDMWIEED
;
A
#
# COMPACT_ATOMS: atom_id res chain seq x y z
N MET A 1 48.41 -27.91 -31.55
CA MET A 1 46.98 -27.89 -31.17
C MET A 1 46.81 -26.86 -30.07
N PRO A 2 46.22 -25.70 -30.34
CA PRO A 2 45.67 -24.77 -29.35
C PRO A 2 44.18 -25.14 -29.12
N ASP A 3 43.41 -24.69 -28.13
CA ASP A 3 43.62 -23.80 -27.00
C ASP A 3 42.49 -24.10 -25.97
N THR A 4 42.77 -23.75 -24.73
CA THR A 4 41.93 -23.75 -23.52
C THR A 4 40.58 -23.03 -23.68
N THR A 5 39.47 -23.56 -23.14
CA THR A 5 38.49 -22.71 -22.42
C THR A 5 37.69 -23.50 -21.38
N SER A 6 37.91 -23.12 -20.13
CA SER A 6 37.14 -23.43 -18.93
C SER A 6 35.76 -22.75 -18.99
N THR A 7 34.68 -23.47 -18.76
CA THR A 7 33.37 -22.86 -18.46
C THR A 7 33.06 -23.10 -16.99
N ALA A 8 33.23 -22.05 -16.20
CA ALA A 8 32.83 -21.98 -14.81
C ALA A 8 31.31 -22.08 -14.70
N ALA A 9 30.84 -23.00 -13.85
CA ALA A 9 29.48 -23.01 -13.36
C ALA A 9 29.22 -21.69 -12.62
N SER A 10 28.38 -20.83 -13.19
CA SER A 10 27.93 -19.60 -12.53
C SER A 10 26.92 -19.99 -11.46
N SER A 11 27.41 -20.16 -10.23
CA SER A 11 26.59 -20.24 -9.03
C SER A 11 25.89 -18.90 -8.84
N SER A 12 24.60 -18.83 -9.17
CA SER A 12 23.77 -17.69 -8.80
C SER A 12 23.54 -17.72 -7.29
N THR A 13 24.40 -17.03 -6.56
CA THR A 13 24.24 -16.76 -5.14
C THR A 13 22.87 -16.10 -4.91
N PRO A 14 22.03 -16.57 -3.97
CA PRO A 14 20.78 -15.89 -3.65
C PRO A 14 21.13 -14.49 -3.15
N ARG A 15 20.66 -13.45 -3.86
CA ARG A 15 20.77 -12.07 -3.39
C ARG A 15 20.05 -12.00 -2.05
N LYS A 16 20.83 -11.69 -1.00
CA LYS A 16 20.35 -11.55 0.36
C LYS A 16 19.13 -10.61 0.37
N ALA A 17 17.99 -11.15 0.79
CA ALA A 17 16.78 -10.41 1.17
C ALA A 17 17.07 -9.52 2.39
N THR A 18 17.82 -8.44 2.17
CA THR A 18 18.23 -7.52 3.24
C THR A 18 17.58 -6.17 2.98
N LYS A 19 16.61 -5.82 3.83
CA LYS A 19 15.92 -4.52 3.94
C LYS A 19 14.79 -4.22 2.94
N LEU A 20 13.76 -5.07 2.90
CA LEU A 20 12.39 -4.66 2.52
C LEU A 20 11.48 -4.48 3.75
N HIS A 21 12.07 -4.37 4.94
CA HIS A 21 11.40 -4.42 6.24
C HIS A 21 10.54 -3.18 6.63
N HIS A 22 10.37 -2.18 5.78
CA HIS A 22 9.70 -0.93 6.18
C HIS A 22 8.48 -0.51 5.35
N SER A 23 8.05 -1.25 4.31
CA SER A 23 6.96 -0.73 3.45
C SER A 23 6.04 -1.77 2.83
N LEU A 24 6.14 -3.04 3.22
CA LEU A 24 5.28 -4.08 2.67
C LEU A 24 4.21 -4.46 3.67
N LEU A 25 3.10 -3.71 3.59
CA LEU A 25 1.83 -3.93 4.25
C LEU A 25 1.91 -4.14 5.75
N THR A 26 1.66 -3.09 6.48
CA THR A 26 1.19 -3.27 7.82
C THR A 26 -0.32 -3.36 7.82
N VAL A 27 -0.88 -4.48 8.29
CA VAL A 27 -2.32 -4.67 8.47
C VAL A 27 -2.63 -4.79 9.96
N VAL A 28 -3.55 -3.97 10.46
CA VAL A 28 -4.25 -4.29 11.72
C VAL A 28 -5.47 -5.13 11.34
N SER A 29 -5.45 -6.42 11.68
CA SER A 29 -6.64 -7.26 11.57
C SER A 29 -7.61 -6.91 12.72
N PRO A 30 -8.89 -6.60 12.47
CA PRO A 30 -9.89 -6.65 13.52
C PRO A 30 -10.07 -8.12 13.94
N SER A 31 -9.95 -8.38 15.24
CA SER A 31 -10.12 -9.72 15.80
C SER A 31 -11.57 -10.17 15.70
N THR A 32 -11.93 -10.95 14.67
CA THR A 32 -12.68 -12.22 14.73
C THR A 32 -13.07 -12.71 13.34
N GLY A 33 -12.52 -13.84 12.91
CA GLY A 33 -13.20 -14.72 11.95
C GLY A 33 -12.90 -14.57 10.45
N GLY A 34 -11.63 -14.42 10.05
CA GLY A 34 -11.21 -14.61 8.67
C GLY A 34 -9.75 -14.23 8.47
N GLU A 35 -8.86 -15.22 8.34
CA GLU A 35 -7.43 -14.97 8.15
C GLU A 35 -7.18 -14.24 6.83
N SER A 36 -6.91 -12.92 6.90
CA SER A 36 -6.20 -12.23 5.82
C SER A 36 -4.74 -12.71 5.83
N SER A 37 -4.40 -13.66 4.95
CA SER A 37 -3.15 -14.43 4.99
C SER A 37 -1.89 -13.70 4.51
N TRP A 38 -1.88 -12.36 4.49
CA TRP A 38 -0.71 -11.60 4.04
C TRP A 38 0.34 -11.57 5.14
N LYS A 39 1.36 -12.43 5.04
CA LYS A 39 2.52 -12.44 5.96
C LYS A 39 3.58 -11.45 5.45
N GLY A 40 3.55 -10.22 5.95
CA GLY A 40 4.54 -9.16 5.69
C GLY A 40 4.25 -7.92 6.55
N GLY A 41 5.25 -7.05 6.75
CA GLY A 41 5.11 -5.73 7.39
C GLY A 41 5.45 -5.64 8.88
N VAL A 42 5.70 -4.41 9.36
CA VAL A 42 5.91 -4.09 10.79
C VAL A 42 4.58 -3.66 11.38
N PRO A 43 4.09 -4.21 12.50
CA PRO A 43 2.80 -3.83 13.09
C PRO A 43 2.53 -2.32 13.16
N LEU A 44 1.28 -1.92 12.88
CA LEU A 44 0.89 -0.50 12.70
C LEU A 44 0.91 0.24 14.05
N THR A 45 1.08 -0.52 15.13
CA THR A 45 1.34 -0.04 16.49
C THR A 45 2.57 0.87 16.59
N ASN A 46 3.46 0.85 15.59
CA ASN A 46 4.64 1.73 15.53
C ASN A 46 4.55 2.82 14.44
N SER A 47 3.39 2.99 13.77
CA SER A 47 3.30 3.98 12.70
C SER A 47 3.10 5.38 13.27
N LYS A 48 4.17 6.17 13.31
CA LYS A 48 4.12 7.63 13.48
C LYS A 48 3.60 8.37 12.23
N GLY A 49 3.18 7.63 11.21
CA GLY A 49 2.77 8.16 9.92
C GLY A 49 1.25 8.14 9.72
N LYS A 50 0.80 8.87 8.70
CA LYS A 50 -0.58 8.78 8.21
C LYS A 50 -0.95 7.32 7.94
N THR A 51 -2.05 6.91 8.51
CA THR A 51 -2.71 5.62 8.28
C THR A 51 -3.86 5.83 7.29
N ALA A 52 -4.21 4.80 6.55
CA ALA A 52 -5.41 4.77 5.74
C ALA A 52 -6.27 3.57 6.12
N ARG A 53 -7.57 3.79 6.28
CA ARG A 53 -8.55 2.71 6.40
C ARG A 53 -9.19 2.49 5.04
N VAL A 54 -8.91 1.36 4.42
CA VAL A 54 -9.46 0.98 3.12
C VAL A 54 -10.64 0.05 3.33
N ARG A 55 -11.79 0.40 2.76
CA ARG A 55 -13.01 -0.38 2.76
C ARG A 55 -13.09 -1.21 1.48
N PHE A 56 -13.59 -2.44 1.60
CA PHE A 56 -13.76 -3.37 0.48
C PHE A 56 -15.21 -3.84 0.42
N SER A 57 -15.66 -4.26 -0.77
CA SER A 57 -17.00 -4.84 -0.93
C SER A 57 -17.07 -6.32 -0.55
N ASP A 58 -15.92 -7.00 -0.43
CA ASP A 58 -15.81 -8.46 -0.25
C ASP A 58 -15.11 -8.87 1.05
N ARG A 59 -14.65 -7.92 1.87
CA ARG A 59 -13.96 -8.18 3.14
C ARG A 59 -14.03 -6.98 4.08
N GLU A 60 -13.62 -7.23 5.33
CA GLU A 60 -13.52 -6.21 6.37
C GLU A 60 -12.54 -5.08 6.00
N PRO A 61 -12.76 -3.85 6.51
CA PRO A 61 -11.83 -2.76 6.32
C PRO A 61 -10.43 -3.10 6.84
N THR A 62 -9.41 -2.66 6.10
CA THR A 62 -8.00 -2.89 6.41
C THR A 62 -7.31 -1.57 6.71
N LEU A 63 -6.57 -1.50 7.81
CA LEU A 63 -5.66 -0.39 8.07
C LEU A 63 -4.33 -0.62 7.37
N LEU A 64 -3.80 0.40 6.72
CA LEU A 64 -2.52 0.40 6.00
C LEU A 64 -1.81 1.72 6.28
N GLU A 65 -0.48 1.79 6.09
CA GLU A 65 0.16 3.10 5.94
C GLU A 65 -0.42 3.81 4.70
N GLU A 66 -0.64 5.13 4.81
CA GLU A 66 -1.20 5.92 3.71
C GLU A 66 -0.28 5.93 2.48
N SER A 67 1.04 5.91 2.71
CA SER A 67 2.07 5.75 1.69
C SER A 67 1.94 4.47 0.87
N CYS A 68 1.27 3.45 1.42
CA CYS A 68 1.03 2.15 0.78
C CYS A 68 -0.38 2.07 0.18
N SER A 69 -1.40 2.55 0.89
CA SER A 69 -2.80 2.43 0.47
C SER A 69 -3.08 3.15 -0.84
N GLY A 70 -2.63 4.40 -0.98
CA GLY A 70 -2.85 5.21 -2.18
C GLY A 70 -2.28 4.54 -3.43
N PRO A 71 -0.97 4.19 -3.45
CA PRO A 71 -0.38 3.44 -4.56
C PRO A 71 -1.01 2.07 -4.80
N ALA A 72 -1.41 1.33 -3.76
CA ALA A 72 -2.03 0.01 -3.93
C ALA A 72 -3.42 0.10 -4.59
N ILE A 73 -4.26 1.04 -4.15
CA ILE A 73 -5.57 1.30 -4.78
C ILE A 73 -5.35 1.78 -6.21
N ARG A 74 -4.43 2.72 -6.43
CA ARG A 74 -4.07 3.20 -7.78
C ARG A 74 -3.63 2.06 -8.69
N LEU A 75 -2.79 1.15 -8.19
CA LEU A 75 -2.30 -0.01 -8.93
C LEU A 75 -3.45 -0.93 -9.37
N SER A 76 -4.54 -1.02 -8.61
CA SER A 76 -5.71 -1.83 -8.96
C SER A 76 -6.45 -1.36 -10.23
N PHE A 77 -6.24 -0.10 -10.65
CA PHE A 77 -6.78 0.44 -11.92
C PHE A 77 -5.90 0.13 -13.13
N ARG A 78 -4.76 -0.54 -12.93
CA ARG A 78 -3.86 -0.92 -14.01
C ARG A 78 -4.39 -2.15 -14.75
N SER A 79 -4.35 -2.11 -16.09
CA SER A 79 -4.72 -3.23 -16.96
C SER A 79 -3.53 -3.87 -17.68
N ASP A 80 -2.40 -3.17 -17.78
CA ASP A 80 -1.16 -3.65 -18.38
C ASP A 80 -0.27 -4.39 -17.38
N GLU A 81 0.65 -5.22 -17.92
CA GLU A 81 1.66 -5.93 -17.15
C GLU A 81 2.89 -5.02 -16.96
N PRO A 82 3.29 -4.71 -15.72
CA PRO A 82 4.47 -3.89 -15.45
C PRO A 82 5.77 -4.57 -15.86
N ASP A 83 6.81 -3.76 -16.07
CA ASP A 83 8.18 -4.24 -16.14
C ASP A 83 8.67 -4.68 -14.74
N ASP A 84 9.58 -5.65 -14.70
CA ASP A 84 10.06 -6.29 -13.46
C ASP A 84 10.73 -5.29 -12.49
N ASP A 85 11.40 -4.26 -13.01
CA ASP A 85 12.05 -3.21 -12.24
C ASP A 85 11.17 -1.97 -11.98
N GLU A 86 9.94 -1.94 -12.52
CA GLU A 86 9.02 -0.84 -12.31
C GLU A 86 8.59 -0.77 -10.83
N LYS A 87 8.71 0.40 -10.22
CA LYS A 87 8.27 0.66 -8.84
C LYS A 87 6.75 0.81 -8.77
N LEU A 88 6.10 -0.09 -8.05
CA LEU A 88 4.65 -0.16 -7.95
C LEU A 88 4.10 0.46 -6.66
N ILE A 89 4.73 0.17 -5.51
CA ILE A 89 4.36 0.72 -4.20
C ILE A 89 5.60 1.31 -3.55
N GLY A 90 5.72 2.64 -3.55
CA GLY A 90 6.90 3.33 -3.03
C GLY A 90 8.18 2.88 -3.74
N ARG A 91 8.99 2.06 -3.07
CA ARG A 91 10.24 1.49 -3.61
C ARG A 91 10.13 0.02 -4.04
N VAL A 92 9.00 -0.62 -3.78
CA VAL A 92 8.75 -2.04 -4.11
C VAL A 92 8.52 -2.18 -5.61
N THR A 93 9.29 -3.03 -6.26
CA THR A 93 9.14 -3.31 -7.69
C THR A 93 8.17 -4.47 -7.97
N LYS A 94 7.80 -4.68 -9.23
CA LYS A 94 7.07 -5.90 -9.64
C LYS A 94 7.85 -7.17 -9.29
N SER A 95 9.15 -7.23 -9.59
CA SER A 95 9.99 -8.39 -9.29
C SER A 95 10.05 -8.69 -7.79
N ASP A 96 10.05 -7.67 -6.93
CA ASP A 96 9.95 -7.86 -5.47
C ASP A 96 8.63 -8.57 -5.11
N LEU A 97 7.50 -8.12 -5.67
CA LEU A 97 6.19 -8.74 -5.44
C LEU A 97 6.11 -10.17 -5.96
N GLU A 98 6.67 -10.45 -7.15
CA GLU A 98 6.75 -11.81 -7.69
C GLU A 98 7.62 -12.73 -6.82
N GLY A 99 8.78 -12.23 -6.37
CA GLY A 99 9.67 -12.95 -5.47
C GLY A 99 9.01 -13.32 -4.13
N MET A 100 8.04 -12.52 -3.69
CA MET A 100 7.20 -12.81 -2.52
C MET A 100 5.92 -13.58 -2.85
N SER A 101 5.71 -14.00 -4.11
CA SER A 101 4.47 -14.64 -4.58
C SER A 101 3.21 -13.78 -4.33
N LEU A 102 3.37 -12.46 -4.32
CA LEU A 102 2.30 -11.49 -4.13
C LEU A 102 1.76 -10.98 -5.46
N TRP A 103 2.52 -11.01 -6.55
CA TRP A 103 2.01 -10.63 -7.87
C TRP A 103 1.27 -11.81 -8.56
N PRO A 104 0.12 -11.59 -9.21
CA PRO A 104 -0.67 -10.36 -9.33
C PRO A 104 -1.68 -10.13 -8.19
N ALA A 105 -1.77 -11.07 -7.25
CA ALA A 105 -2.77 -11.09 -6.18
C ALA A 105 -2.81 -9.79 -5.34
N TYR A 106 -1.67 -9.12 -5.16
CA TYR A 106 -1.56 -7.83 -4.49
C TYR A 106 -2.34 -6.75 -5.22
N ARG A 107 -2.14 -6.61 -6.55
CA ARG A 107 -2.91 -5.66 -7.39
C ARG A 107 -4.40 -6.00 -7.32
N ASP A 108 -4.72 -7.27 -7.53
CA ASP A 108 -6.10 -7.72 -7.68
C ASP A 108 -6.88 -7.64 -6.37
N GLY A 109 -6.19 -7.80 -5.22
CA GLY A 109 -6.77 -7.66 -3.89
C GLY A 109 -7.25 -6.24 -3.55
N PHE A 110 -6.96 -5.22 -4.37
CA PHE A 110 -7.51 -3.87 -4.20
C PHE A 110 -8.62 -3.54 -5.20
N LYS A 111 -8.96 -4.45 -6.14
CA LYS A 111 -10.04 -4.24 -7.11
C LYS A 111 -11.42 -4.12 -6.47
N THR A 112 -11.60 -4.65 -5.27
CA THR A 112 -12.87 -4.55 -4.51
C THR A 112 -12.90 -3.37 -3.55
N ALA A 113 -11.87 -2.50 -3.54
CA ALA A 113 -11.86 -1.32 -2.72
C ALA A 113 -13.00 -0.36 -3.11
N THR A 114 -13.78 0.08 -2.13
CA THR A 114 -14.96 0.93 -2.28
C THR A 114 -14.80 2.30 -1.65
N GLY A 115 -13.86 2.45 -0.71
CA GLY A 115 -13.55 3.74 -0.11
C GLY A 115 -12.26 3.74 0.68
N VAL A 116 -11.73 4.93 0.91
CA VAL A 116 -10.54 5.14 1.74
C VAL A 116 -10.72 6.35 2.64
N GLU A 117 -10.36 6.18 3.91
CA GLU A 117 -10.26 7.24 4.91
C GLU A 117 -8.79 7.52 5.19
N THR A 118 -8.39 8.78 5.30
CA THR A 118 -7.07 9.17 5.81
C THR A 118 -7.17 9.41 7.30
N GLY A 119 -6.26 8.82 8.07
CA GLY A 119 -6.28 8.91 9.53
C GLY A 119 -4.90 8.80 10.15
N MET A 120 -4.89 8.74 11.47
CA MET A 120 -3.75 8.44 12.31
C MET A 120 -4.16 7.42 13.36
N LEU A 121 -3.20 6.70 13.92
CA LEU A 121 -3.43 5.87 15.09
C LEU A 121 -3.12 6.68 16.34
N VAL A 122 -4.15 6.98 17.12
CA VAL A 122 -4.06 7.67 18.41
C VAL A 122 -4.44 6.64 19.47
N ASP A 123 -3.51 6.31 20.37
CA ASP A 123 -3.70 5.28 21.40
C ASP A 123 -4.18 3.92 20.86
N GLY A 124 -3.76 3.57 19.64
CA GLY A 124 -4.14 2.33 18.96
C GLY A 124 -5.49 2.38 18.24
N GLU A 125 -6.22 3.50 18.33
CA GLU A 125 -7.46 3.73 17.62
C GLU A 125 -7.24 4.57 16.36
N PHE A 126 -7.89 4.19 15.26
CA PHE A 126 -7.85 5.00 14.05
C PHE A 126 -8.77 6.20 14.18
N VAL A 127 -8.20 7.39 14.00
CA VAL A 127 -8.89 8.67 13.98
C VAL A 127 -8.71 9.31 12.59
N ASN A 128 -9.80 9.66 11.92
CA ASN A 128 -9.73 10.34 10.62
C ASN A 128 -9.13 11.75 10.79
N VAL A 129 -8.19 12.12 9.92
CA VAL A 129 -7.47 13.40 10.01
C VAL A 129 -8.29 14.59 9.55
N TYR A 130 -9.37 14.40 8.81
CA TYR A 130 -10.17 15.49 8.24
C TYR A 130 -11.41 15.80 9.09
N GLN A 131 -11.85 17.06 9.01
CA GLN A 131 -13.11 17.50 9.60
C GLN A 131 -14.30 16.74 9.04
N GLY A 132 -15.19 16.26 9.92
CA GLY A 132 -16.41 15.52 9.52
C GLY A 132 -16.19 14.07 9.09
N ASP A 133 -15.00 13.51 9.30
CA ASP A 133 -14.64 12.12 9.03
C ASP A 133 -15.00 11.61 7.61
N PRO A 134 -14.66 12.37 6.55
CA PRO A 134 -15.01 12.03 5.19
C PRO A 134 -14.31 10.74 4.73
N ILE A 135 -15.03 9.99 3.89
CA ILE A 135 -14.50 8.83 3.17
C ILE A 135 -14.42 9.21 1.69
N MET A 136 -13.27 9.01 1.07
CA MET A 136 -13.18 9.11 -0.38
C MET A 136 -13.79 7.86 -1.00
N ALA A 137 -14.93 7.99 -1.66
CA ALA A 137 -15.53 6.89 -2.42
C ALA A 137 -14.64 6.51 -3.61
N ILE A 138 -14.40 5.22 -3.81
CA ILE A 138 -13.70 4.68 -4.97
C ILE A 138 -14.76 4.27 -5.98
N ASP A 139 -15.14 5.22 -6.83
CA ASP A 139 -16.14 4.99 -7.86
C ASP A 139 -15.47 4.52 -9.15
N ARG A 140 -15.50 3.20 -9.39
CA ARG A 140 -14.91 2.58 -10.57
C ARG A 140 -15.64 2.87 -11.88
N THR A 141 -16.80 3.52 -11.84
CA THR A 141 -17.50 3.97 -13.05
C THR A 141 -16.95 5.30 -13.56
N HIS A 142 -16.43 6.15 -12.66
CA HIS A 142 -15.84 7.45 -12.98
C HIS A 142 -14.31 7.45 -12.90
N MET A 143 -13.72 6.66 -11.99
CA MET A 143 -12.29 6.38 -11.90
C MET A 143 -12.02 5.13 -12.73
N ILE A 144 -11.68 5.31 -14.00
CA ILE A 144 -11.51 4.20 -14.95
C ILE A 144 -10.05 3.78 -15.12
N ASP A 145 -9.11 4.62 -14.65
CA ASP A 145 -7.67 4.42 -14.79
C ASP A 145 -6.91 5.06 -13.61
N ARG A 146 -5.58 4.98 -13.65
CA ARG A 146 -4.70 5.54 -12.62
C ARG A 146 -4.77 7.07 -12.54
N GLU A 147 -5.02 7.74 -13.66
CA GLU A 147 -4.98 9.20 -13.76
C GLU A 147 -6.24 9.82 -13.16
N THR A 148 -7.41 9.27 -13.52
CA THR A 148 -8.72 9.63 -12.95
C THR A 148 -8.78 9.35 -11.45
N TYR A 149 -8.20 8.23 -10.98
CA TYR A 149 -8.04 7.99 -9.54
C TYR A 149 -7.15 9.05 -8.86
N ASN A 150 -5.97 9.36 -9.42
CA ASN A 150 -5.07 10.37 -8.85
C ASN A 150 -5.73 11.75 -8.78
N ALA A 151 -6.46 12.15 -9.82
CA ALA A 151 -7.19 13.40 -9.85
C ALA A 151 -8.26 13.45 -8.76
N ALA A 152 -9.06 12.40 -8.62
CA ALA A 152 -10.07 12.31 -7.56
C ALA A 152 -9.47 12.32 -6.15
N HIS A 153 -8.36 11.60 -5.94
CA HIS A 153 -7.64 11.57 -4.67
C HIS A 153 -7.06 12.93 -4.30
N PHE A 154 -6.46 13.63 -5.27
CA PHE A 154 -5.94 14.97 -5.06
C PHE A 154 -7.04 16.00 -4.79
N ASP A 155 -8.16 15.91 -5.51
CA ASP A 155 -9.35 16.73 -5.28
C ASP A 155 -9.94 16.50 -3.88
N PHE A 156 -10.03 15.24 -3.46
CA PHE A 156 -10.48 14.88 -2.12
C PHE A 156 -9.55 15.48 -1.06
N TRP A 157 -8.23 15.35 -1.21
CA TRP A 157 -7.27 15.95 -0.28
C TRP A 157 -7.42 17.48 -0.19
N LYS A 158 -7.60 18.16 -1.33
CA LYS A 158 -7.75 19.62 -1.38
C LYS A 158 -9.05 20.16 -0.78
N LYS A 159 -10.13 19.37 -0.83
CA LYS A 159 -11.46 19.81 -0.40
C LYS A 159 -11.71 19.59 1.09
N ASN A 160 -10.84 18.84 1.77
CA ASN A 160 -11.03 18.48 3.16
C ASN A 160 -10.00 19.15 4.05
N ASP A 161 -10.49 19.85 5.07
CA ASP A 161 -9.65 20.50 6.07
C ASP A 161 -9.23 19.50 7.14
N TRP A 162 -7.98 19.61 7.60
CA TRP A 162 -7.49 18.79 8.69
C TRP A 162 -8.10 19.20 10.04
N LYS A 163 -8.24 18.23 10.93
CA LYS A 163 -8.46 18.44 12.35
C LYS A 163 -7.23 19.10 12.94
N LYS A 164 -7.43 20.27 13.56
CA LYS A 164 -6.34 21.10 14.06
C LYS A 164 -5.52 20.35 15.12
N GLU A 165 -6.20 19.65 16.02
CA GLU A 165 -5.60 18.85 17.07
C GLU A 165 -4.66 17.76 16.54
N LEU A 166 -4.98 17.15 15.40
CA LEU A 166 -4.12 16.13 14.77
C LEU A 166 -3.02 16.77 13.92
N TRP A 167 -3.27 17.95 13.36
CA TRP A 167 -2.26 18.72 12.62
C TRP A 167 -1.15 19.21 13.55
N ASP A 168 -1.51 19.73 14.72
CA ASP A 168 -0.55 20.21 15.72
C ASP A 168 0.32 19.04 16.25
N MET A 169 -0.30 17.88 16.54
CA MET A 169 0.44 16.65 16.87
C MET A 169 1.41 16.21 15.76
N TRP A 170 1.02 16.40 14.50
CA TRP A 170 1.84 15.99 13.36
C TRP A 170 3.04 16.92 13.14
N ILE A 171 2.87 18.23 13.31
CA ILE A 171 3.94 19.21 13.14
C ILE A 171 4.91 19.22 14.32
N GLU A 172 4.44 19.00 15.55
CA GLU A 172 5.31 19.03 16.75
C GLU A 172 6.27 17.84 16.84
N GLU A 173 6.06 16.79 16.03
CA GLU A 173 6.89 15.57 16.02
C GLU A 173 7.91 15.48 14.86
N ASP A 174 7.89 16.42 13.89
CA ASP A 174 8.88 16.55 12.78
C ASP A 174 9.95 17.62 13.07
#